data_AF-A0AA36B7B1-F1
#
_entry.id   AF-A0AA36B7B1-F1
#
_cell.length_a   1.000
_cell.length_b   1.000
_cell.length_c   1.000
_cell.angle_alpha   90.00
_cell.angle_beta   90.00
_cell.angle_gamma   90.00
#
_symmetry.space_group_name_H-M   'P 1'
#
loop_
_entity.id
_entity.type
_entity.pdbx_description
1 polymer ?
#
loop_
_entity_poly.entity_id
_entity_poly.type
_entity_poly.pdbx_seq_one_letter_code
_entity_poly.pdbx_strand_id
1 'polypeptide(L)'
;MAGIYNISRNIIKGFLQSAKICPSSQRFVTSCCQLHQKETTSAKSYPNKIIRASPETSKRYLESDAYKETYGDKLVWELYRRNFKGQYPPPTRKKCIRAEYIATGNPCPICRDEFLVLHHTVITYCFQH
;
A
#
# COMPACT_ATOMS: atom_id res chain seq x y z
N MET A 1 22.96 59.93 -42.09
CA MET A 1 22.28 59.25 -43.23
C MET A 1 22.19 57.77 -42.95
N ALA A 2 21.16 57.10 -43.43
CA ALA A 2 20.70 55.80 -42.92
C ALA A 2 21.54 54.59 -43.38
N GLY A 3 21.44 53.49 -42.62
CA GLY A 3 21.75 52.15 -43.11
C GLY A 3 22.17 51.13 -42.04
N ILE A 4 22.19 49.85 -42.45
CA ILE A 4 22.92 48.72 -41.84
C ILE A 4 22.18 47.88 -40.75
N TYR A 5 21.14 47.19 -41.24
CA TYR A 5 20.83 45.74 -41.09
C TYR A 5 20.49 45.06 -39.74
N ASN A 6 19.64 44.03 -39.85
CA ASN A 6 19.18 43.09 -38.81
C ASN A 6 20.32 42.33 -38.10
N ILE A 7 20.08 41.86 -36.85
CA ILE A 7 20.15 40.43 -36.44
C ILE A 7 19.69 40.20 -34.99
N SER A 8 18.54 39.51 -34.85
CA SER A 8 18.26 38.32 -34.02
C SER A 8 18.48 38.22 -32.49
N ARG A 9 17.57 37.41 -31.89
CA ARG A 9 17.58 36.76 -30.55
C ARG A 9 17.44 37.68 -29.33
N ASN A 10 16.23 37.76 -28.76
CA ASN A 10 15.61 36.80 -27.81
C ASN A 10 16.08 37.01 -26.37
N ILE A 11 15.15 37.36 -25.46
CA ILE A 11 14.87 36.61 -24.22
C ILE A 11 13.61 37.20 -23.53
N ILE A 12 12.61 36.33 -23.38
CA ILE A 12 11.55 36.28 -22.35
C ILE A 12 10.87 37.62 -21.97
N LYS A 13 9.70 37.88 -22.59
CA LYS A 13 8.73 38.86 -22.08
C LYS A 13 7.81 38.24 -21.02
N GLY A 14 7.91 38.77 -19.80
CA GLY A 14 6.80 39.19 -18.95
C GLY A 14 5.50 38.37 -18.96
N PHE A 15 5.37 37.51 -17.96
CA PHE A 15 4.18 37.23 -17.14
C PHE A 15 2.92 38.05 -17.51
N LEU A 16 1.99 37.45 -18.25
CA LEU A 16 0.75 38.11 -18.67
C LEU A 16 -0.36 38.01 -17.62
N GLN A 17 -0.97 39.17 -17.39
CA GLN A 17 -2.20 39.41 -16.65
C GLN A 17 -3.34 38.45 -17.04
N SER A 18 -4.09 37.96 -16.06
CA SER A 18 -5.45 38.47 -15.81
C SER A 18 -6.20 37.56 -14.81
N ALA A 19 -6.61 38.13 -13.67
CA ALA A 19 -7.64 37.50 -12.86
C ALA A 19 -8.95 37.45 -13.66
N LYS A 20 -9.58 36.26 -13.74
CA LYS A 20 -10.94 36.12 -14.27
C LYS A 20 -11.86 35.64 -13.16
N ILE A 21 -12.72 36.55 -12.75
CA ILE A 21 -13.89 36.31 -11.90
C ILE A 21 -14.75 35.24 -12.57
N CYS A 22 -15.10 34.17 -11.85
CA CYS A 22 -15.99 33.14 -12.37
C CYS A 22 -17.44 33.65 -12.42
N PRO A 23 -18.10 33.68 -13.59
CA PRO A 23 -19.55 33.73 -13.65
C PRO A 23 -20.12 32.42 -13.09
N SER A 24 -21.28 32.51 -12.44
CA SER A 24 -21.98 31.35 -11.89
C SER A 24 -22.34 30.29 -12.94
N SER A 25 -22.54 29.05 -12.48
CA SER A 25 -23.13 27.94 -13.22
C SER A 25 -22.28 27.32 -14.34
N GLN A 26 -21.37 26.43 -13.96
CA GLN A 26 -21.55 24.98 -14.18
C GLN A 26 -20.55 24.17 -13.32
N ARG A 27 -20.92 22.95 -12.91
CA ARG A 27 -20.25 22.19 -11.84
C ARG A 27 -18.91 21.60 -12.32
N PHE A 28 -17.80 22.04 -11.72
CA PHE A 28 -16.50 21.36 -11.84
C PHE A 28 -16.42 20.18 -10.87
N VAL A 29 -16.25 18.95 -11.39
CA VAL A 29 -15.36 17.89 -10.86
C VAL A 29 -15.18 16.75 -11.90
N THR A 30 -14.38 17.02 -12.92
CA THR A 30 -13.78 16.05 -13.86
C THR A 30 -12.59 16.75 -14.51
N SER A 31 -11.40 16.16 -14.70
CA SER A 31 -10.95 14.77 -14.55
C SER A 31 -9.49 14.77 -14.05
N CYS A 32 -9.12 13.85 -13.14
CA CYS A 32 -7.72 13.63 -12.72
C CYS A 32 -7.08 12.40 -13.43
N CYS A 33 -7.69 11.96 -14.55
CA CYS A 33 -7.13 11.05 -15.54
C CYS A 33 -7.08 11.82 -16.88
N GLN A 34 -6.14 11.64 -17.82
CA GLN A 34 -5.17 10.59 -18.15
C GLN A 34 -3.72 11.16 -18.11
N LEU A 35 -2.60 10.46 -18.38
CA LEU A 35 -2.31 9.07 -18.79
C LEU A 35 -0.88 8.70 -18.28
N HIS A 36 -0.60 7.44 -17.92
CA HIS A 36 0.71 6.79 -18.13
C HIS A 36 0.57 5.25 -17.97
N GLN A 37 0.02 4.61 -18.99
CA GLN A 37 0.05 3.15 -19.11
C GLN A 37 1.30 2.77 -19.91
N LYS A 38 2.29 2.19 -19.23
CA LYS A 38 3.38 1.47 -19.89
C LYS A 38 3.10 -0.02 -19.76
N GLU A 39 2.72 -0.64 -20.87
CA GLU A 39 2.43 -2.07 -20.91
C GLU A 39 3.72 -2.88 -20.90
N THR A 40 3.92 -3.67 -19.84
CA THR A 40 4.86 -4.78 -19.81
C THR A 40 4.10 -6.02 -19.35
N THR A 41 3.52 -6.75 -20.31
CA THR A 41 3.06 -8.15 -20.19
C THR A 41 2.43 -8.55 -18.84
N SER A 42 1.46 -7.76 -18.36
CA SER A 42 0.92 -7.95 -17.02
C SER A 42 -0.08 -9.11 -16.95
N ALA A 43 0.37 -10.22 -16.35
CA ALA A 43 -0.54 -11.24 -15.83
C ALA A 43 -1.55 -10.58 -14.86
N LYS A 44 -2.80 -11.05 -14.87
CA LYS A 44 -3.89 -10.51 -14.05
C LYS A 44 -3.62 -10.74 -12.55
N SER A 45 -2.86 -9.83 -11.93
CA SER A 45 -2.53 -9.86 -10.52
C SER A 45 -3.76 -9.51 -9.69
N TYR A 46 -4.38 -10.53 -9.08
CA TYR A 46 -5.43 -10.31 -8.10
C TYR A 46 -4.80 -9.82 -6.78
N PRO A 47 -5.21 -8.65 -6.25
CA PRO A 47 -4.47 -7.92 -5.20
C PRO A 47 -4.49 -8.56 -3.80
N ASN A 48 -4.89 -9.84 -3.68
CA ASN A 48 -5.09 -10.54 -2.41
C ASN A 48 -4.53 -11.98 -2.43
N LYS A 49 -3.73 -12.38 -3.43
CA LYS A 49 -3.10 -13.71 -3.46
C LYS A 49 -1.95 -13.74 -2.44
N ILE A 50 -2.02 -14.64 -1.46
CA ILE A 50 -0.91 -14.85 -0.52
C ILE A 50 0.12 -15.78 -1.14
N ILE A 51 1.39 -15.37 -1.08
CA ILE A 51 2.54 -16.27 -1.19
C ILE A 51 3.15 -16.35 0.21
N ARG A 52 3.24 -17.55 0.80
CA ARG A 52 3.91 -17.70 2.10
C ARG A 52 5.41 -17.80 1.92
N ALA A 53 6.16 -17.15 2.81
CA ALA A 53 7.60 -17.32 2.90
C ALA A 53 7.98 -18.78 3.26
N SER A 54 9.24 -19.17 3.02
CA SER A 54 9.76 -20.42 3.55
C SER A 54 10.00 -20.32 5.08
N PRO A 55 10.07 -21.45 5.81
CA PRO A 55 10.41 -21.43 7.23
C PRO A 55 11.79 -20.80 7.52
N GLU A 56 12.73 -20.88 6.58
CA GLU A 56 14.06 -20.27 6.71
C GLU A 56 14.01 -18.74 6.58
N THR A 57 13.24 -18.23 5.62
CA THR A 57 12.98 -16.79 5.47
C THR A 57 12.22 -16.25 6.68
N SER A 58 11.28 -17.02 7.22
CA SER A 58 10.52 -16.68 8.43
C SER A 58 11.44 -16.45 9.65
N LYS A 59 12.43 -17.32 9.88
CA LYS A 59 13.45 -17.12 10.94
C LYS A 59 14.21 -15.81 10.77
N ARG A 60 14.76 -15.56 9.58
CA ARG A 60 15.52 -14.33 9.27
C ARG A 60 14.67 -13.08 9.44
N TYR A 61 13.36 -13.16 9.17
CA TYR A 61 12.43 -12.06 9.39
C TYR A 61 12.25 -11.75 10.89
N LEU A 62 12.08 -12.75 11.75
CA LEU A 62 11.95 -12.55 13.20
C LEU A 62 13.20 -11.92 13.84
N GLU A 63 14.39 -12.21 13.30
CA GLU A 63 15.66 -11.60 13.73
C GLU A 63 15.89 -10.18 13.16
N SER A 64 15.17 -9.83 12.09
CA SER A 64 15.34 -8.58 11.35
C SER A 64 14.79 -7.35 12.09
N ASP A 65 15.36 -6.19 11.79
CA ASP A 65 14.90 -4.93 12.39
C ASP A 65 13.49 -4.53 11.93
N ALA A 66 13.05 -4.97 10.75
CA ALA A 66 11.67 -4.76 10.29
C ALA A 66 10.61 -5.42 11.19
N TYR A 67 10.92 -6.55 11.84
CA TYR A 67 10.04 -7.17 12.83
C TYR A 67 10.01 -6.35 14.13
N LYS A 68 11.17 -5.85 14.57
CA LYS A 68 11.30 -4.98 15.75
C LYS A 68 10.63 -3.62 15.57
N GLU A 69 10.69 -3.05 14.37
CA GLU A 69 10.00 -1.80 14.04
C GLU A 69 8.47 -1.96 13.98
N THR A 70 7.97 -3.12 13.55
CA THR A 70 6.52 -3.36 13.36
C THR A 70 5.81 -3.82 14.64
N TYR A 71 6.44 -4.66 15.46
CA TYR A 71 5.85 -5.21 16.68
C TYR A 71 6.55 -4.71 17.96
N GLY A 72 7.86 -4.45 17.91
CA GLY A 72 8.66 -4.03 19.08
C GLY A 72 8.64 -5.07 20.19
N ASP A 73 8.50 -4.61 21.43
CA ASP A 73 8.41 -5.46 22.62
C ASP A 73 7.03 -6.11 22.81
N LYS A 74 6.07 -5.89 21.90
CA LYS A 74 4.68 -6.35 22.01
C LYS A 74 4.45 -7.67 21.30
N LEU A 75 3.51 -8.45 21.82
CA LEU A 75 3.06 -9.67 21.16
C LEU A 75 2.31 -9.32 19.87
N VAL A 76 2.57 -10.09 18.81
CA VAL A 76 1.99 -9.96 17.45
C VAL A 76 0.46 -9.78 17.43
N TRP A 77 -0.25 -10.34 18.41
CA TRP A 77 -1.71 -10.29 18.49
C TRP A 77 -2.27 -9.08 19.27
N GLU A 78 -1.47 -8.34 20.04
CA GLU A 78 -1.94 -7.16 20.79
C GLU A 78 -2.45 -6.05 19.87
N LEU A 79 -1.78 -5.87 18.73
CA LEU A 79 -2.15 -4.89 17.70
C LEU A 79 -3.41 -5.31 16.90
N TYR A 80 -4.03 -6.45 17.23
CA TYR A 80 -5.15 -7.02 16.48
C TYR A 80 -6.47 -7.04 17.25
N ARG A 81 -7.41 -6.22 16.79
CA ARG A 81 -8.79 -6.23 17.26
C ARG A 81 -9.73 -6.86 16.24
N ARG A 82 -10.55 -7.83 16.68
CA ARG A 82 -11.65 -8.40 15.88
C ARG A 82 -12.84 -7.46 15.84
N ASN A 83 -13.45 -7.32 14.67
CA ASN A 83 -14.76 -6.68 14.53
C ASN A 83 -15.86 -7.74 14.68
N PHE A 84 -16.75 -7.55 15.65
CA PHE A 84 -17.96 -8.35 15.86
C PHE A 84 -19.07 -7.47 16.44
N LYS A 85 -20.32 -7.93 16.39
CA LYS A 85 -21.49 -7.20 16.92
C LYS A 85 -21.80 -7.67 18.34
N GLY A 86 -22.11 -6.72 19.23
CA GLY A 86 -22.51 -6.99 20.62
C GLY A 86 -21.33 -7.04 21.59
N GLN A 87 -21.63 -7.27 22.88
CA GLN A 87 -20.63 -7.32 23.95
C GLN A 87 -19.78 -8.60 23.92
N TYR A 88 -20.41 -9.73 23.61
CA TYR A 88 -19.77 -11.05 23.65
C TYR A 88 -19.32 -11.48 22.24
N PRO A 89 -18.05 -11.90 22.05
CA PRO A 89 -17.54 -12.32 20.75
C PRO A 89 -18.13 -13.68 20.35
N PRO A 90 -18.65 -13.81 19.10
CA PRO A 90 -18.94 -15.13 18.55
C PRO A 90 -17.65 -15.94 18.31
N PRO A 91 -17.74 -17.27 18.14
CA PRO A 91 -16.59 -18.10 17.79
C PRO A 91 -15.82 -17.57 16.57
N THR A 92 -14.53 -17.86 16.51
CA THR A 92 -13.68 -17.45 15.39
C THR A 92 -14.11 -18.12 14.09
N ARG A 93 -13.90 -17.41 12.96
CA ARG A 93 -14.06 -17.99 11.62
C ARG A 93 -13.07 -19.15 11.43
N LYS A 94 -13.52 -20.23 10.78
CA LYS A 94 -12.71 -21.46 10.57
C LYS A 94 -11.42 -21.22 9.77
N LYS A 95 -11.47 -20.37 8.74
CA LYS A 95 -10.32 -20.02 7.89
C LYS A 95 -10.39 -18.55 7.46
N CYS A 96 -9.24 -17.90 7.38
CA CYS A 96 -9.10 -16.51 6.92
C CYS A 96 -8.87 -16.42 5.41
N ILE A 97 -8.26 -17.47 4.85
CA ILE A 97 -7.78 -17.59 3.47
C ILE A 97 -8.64 -18.65 2.79
N ARG A 98 -9.08 -18.39 1.56
CA ARG A 98 -9.87 -19.32 0.74
C ARG A 98 -9.26 -19.36 -0.66
N ALA A 99 -8.93 -20.56 -1.15
CA ALA A 99 -8.33 -20.77 -2.47
C ALA A 99 -7.17 -19.80 -2.78
N GLU A 100 -6.20 -19.70 -1.87
CA GLU A 100 -5.02 -18.80 -1.93
C GLU A 100 -5.27 -17.29 -1.73
N TYR A 101 -6.52 -16.85 -1.59
CA TYR A 101 -6.86 -15.43 -1.42
C TYR A 101 -7.29 -15.05 0.02
N ILE A 102 -6.93 -13.84 0.45
CA ILE A 102 -7.51 -13.21 1.65
C ILE A 102 -8.98 -12.88 1.37
N ALA A 103 -9.88 -13.71 1.89
CA ALA A 103 -11.32 -13.58 1.68
C ALA A 103 -12.02 -12.82 2.84
N THR A 104 -11.32 -11.90 3.51
CA THR A 104 -11.84 -11.13 4.65
C THR A 104 -11.03 -9.84 4.84
N GLY A 105 -11.71 -8.69 4.92
CA GLY A 105 -11.02 -7.38 5.06
C GLY A 105 -10.24 -7.17 6.37
N ASN A 106 -10.50 -7.95 7.41
CA ASN A 106 -9.70 -7.95 8.65
C ASN A 106 -9.06 -9.34 8.90
N PRO A 107 -7.98 -9.72 8.17
CA PRO A 107 -7.26 -10.99 8.34
C PRO A 107 -6.65 -11.13 9.75
N CYS A 108 -6.45 -12.36 10.22
CA CYS A 108 -5.74 -12.62 11.48
C CYS A 108 -4.28 -12.13 11.38
N PRO A 109 -3.55 -11.90 12.49
CA PRO A 109 -2.16 -11.43 12.43
C PRO A 109 -1.27 -12.32 11.54
N ILE A 110 -1.27 -13.62 11.85
CA ILE A 110 -0.59 -14.71 11.12
C ILE A 110 -1.09 -14.87 9.66
N CYS A 111 -2.22 -14.26 9.32
CA CYS A 111 -2.87 -14.36 8.01
C CYS A 111 -2.71 -13.08 7.18
N ARG A 112 -2.18 -12.02 7.79
CA ARG A 112 -1.94 -10.70 7.20
C ARG A 112 -0.48 -10.57 6.81
N ASP A 113 0.39 -11.09 7.69
CA ASP A 113 1.82 -11.16 7.50
C ASP A 113 2.19 -12.45 6.75
N GLU A 114 2.99 -12.32 5.69
CA GLU A 114 3.40 -13.43 4.82
C GLU A 114 4.63 -14.18 5.36
N PHE A 115 5.37 -13.53 6.27
CA PHE A 115 6.60 -14.05 6.87
C PHE A 115 6.37 -14.78 8.19
N LEU A 116 5.19 -14.65 8.81
CA LEU A 116 4.80 -15.39 10.02
C LEU A 116 4.32 -16.81 9.68
N VAL A 117 5.28 -17.74 9.55
CA VAL A 117 5.01 -19.14 9.20
C VAL A 117 4.96 -20.01 10.45
N LEU A 118 3.81 -20.62 10.73
CA LEU A 118 3.67 -21.62 11.78
C LEU A 118 4.40 -22.92 11.36
N HIS A 119 5.64 -23.06 11.80
CA HIS A 119 6.48 -24.24 11.56
C HIS A 119 7.22 -24.63 12.84
N HIS A 120 7.41 -25.92 13.09
CA HIS A 120 7.96 -26.42 14.36
C HIS A 120 9.36 -25.86 14.69
N THR A 121 10.17 -25.53 13.69
CA THR A 121 11.50 -24.90 13.84
C THR A 121 11.47 -23.40 14.12
N VAL A 122 10.30 -22.77 14.03
CA VAL A 122 10.06 -21.32 14.26
C VAL A 122 9.33 -21.08 15.58
N ILE A 123 8.55 -22.07 16.06
CA ILE A 123 7.71 -21.98 17.27
C ILE A 123 8.45 -21.41 18.50
N THR A 124 9.71 -21.76 18.72
CA THR A 124 10.51 -21.25 19.85
C THR A 124 10.53 -19.72 19.93
N TYR A 125 10.66 -19.03 18.80
CA TYR A 125 10.77 -17.57 18.75
C TYR A 125 9.43 -16.86 18.99
N CYS A 126 8.28 -17.49 18.70
CA CYS A 126 6.96 -16.88 18.90
C CYS A 126 6.49 -16.91 20.37
N PHE A 127 7.20 -17.61 21.25
CA PHE A 127 6.84 -17.79 22.67
C PHE A 127 7.95 -17.34 23.64
N GLN A 128 9.06 -16.80 23.15
CA GLN A 128 10.13 -16.27 24.01
C GLN A 128 9.86 -14.83 24.43
N HIS A 129 9.32 -14.68 25.64
CA HIS A 129 9.69 -13.65 26.60
C HIS A 129 10.35 -14.34 27.80
#